data_AF-W2T4F7-F1
#
_entry.id   AF-W2T4F7-F1
#
_cell.length_a   1.000
_cell.length_b   1.000
_cell.length_c   1.000
_cell.angle_alpha   90.00
_cell.angle_beta   90.00
_cell.angle_gamma   90.00
#
_symmetry.space_group_name_H-M   'P 1'
#
loop_
_entity.id
_entity.type
_entity.pdbx_description
1 polymer ?
#
loop_
_entity_poly.entity_id
_entity_poly.type
_entity_poly.pdbx_seq_one_letter_code
_entity_poly.pdbx_strand_id
1 'polypeptide(L)'
;MLTVRVRSMRKIQTLEWTIGMVNASDEHMEKAFELAQEALDNDEVPVGCVFTYRGKQIGCGRNRVNCTKDPTTHAEMVALRSMEEENPNIKELSER
;
A
#
# COMPACT_ATOMS: atom_id res chain seq x y z
N MET A 1 -8.94 -12.22 8.21
CA MET A 1 -7.75 -12.40 7.35
C MET A 1 -7.25 -11.03 6.93
N LEU A 2 -6.16 -10.54 7.51
CA LEU A 2 -5.52 -9.26 7.15
C LEU A 2 -4.55 -9.55 6.00
N THR A 3 -4.65 -8.83 4.88
CA THR A 3 -3.79 -9.05 3.71
C THR A 3 -2.97 -7.78 3.44
N VAL A 4 -1.64 -7.93 3.37
CA VAL A 4 -0.71 -6.83 3.05
C VAL A 4 -0.18 -7.04 1.63
N ARG A 5 -0.26 -6.01 0.79
CA ARG A 5 0.27 -6.03 -0.59
C ARG A 5 1.22 -4.86 -0.79
N VAL A 6 2.43 -5.16 -1.29
CA VAL A 6 3.49 -4.17 -1.56
C VAL A 6 3.96 -4.37 -3.00
N ARG A 7 4.09 -3.28 -3.77
CA ARG A 7 4.62 -3.30 -5.15
C ARG A 7 5.76 -2.31 -5.28
N SER A 8 6.86 -2.74 -5.90
CA SER A 8 8.09 -1.95 -6.10
C SER A 8 8.41 -1.85 -7.59
N MET A 9 8.74 -0.66 -8.09
CA MET A 9 8.95 -0.40 -9.53
C MET A 9 10.31 -0.86 -10.10
N ARG A 10 11.18 -1.51 -9.32
CA ARG A 10 12.52 -1.91 -9.79
C ARG A 10 12.55 -3.29 -10.45
N LYS A 11 11.97 -3.43 -11.65
CA LYS A 11 12.42 -4.25 -12.80
C LYS A 11 11.30 -4.38 -13.84
N ILE A 12 11.49 -3.70 -14.97
CA ILE A 12 10.75 -3.94 -16.20
C ILE A 12 11.39 -5.17 -16.86
N GLN A 13 10.68 -6.30 -16.88
CA GLN A 13 10.99 -7.44 -17.75
C GLN A 13 9.67 -7.90 -18.36
N THR A 14 9.55 -7.74 -19.67
CA THR A 14 8.38 -8.04 -20.50
C THR A 14 8.12 -9.55 -20.51
N LEU A 15 6.94 -9.98 -20.06
CA LEU A 15 6.38 -11.29 -20.36
C LEU A 15 4.88 -11.11 -20.64
N GLU A 16 4.44 -11.57 -21.81
CA GLU A 16 3.03 -11.69 -22.14
C GLU A 16 2.37 -12.65 -21.15
N TRP A 17 1.34 -12.19 -20.46
CA TRP A 17 0.49 -13.02 -19.60
C TRP A 17 -0.96 -12.74 -19.95
N THR A 18 -1.58 -13.69 -20.64
CA THR A 18 -3.03 -13.79 -20.71
C THR A 18 -3.53 -14.17 -19.32
N ILE A 19 -4.07 -13.22 -18.55
CA ILE A 19 -4.69 -13.51 -17.25
C ILE A 19 -6.11 -12.96 -17.25
N GLY A 20 -7.06 -13.86 -17.40
CA GLY A 20 -8.44 -13.64 -17.00
C GLY A 20 -8.59 -13.80 -15.48
N MET A 21 -9.23 -12.81 -14.86
CA MET A 21 -9.94 -12.75 -13.56
C MET A 21 -9.66 -11.42 -12.86
N VAL A 22 -10.38 -10.38 -13.27
CA VAL A 22 -10.48 -9.09 -12.56
C VAL A 22 -11.41 -9.27 -11.35
N ASN A 23 -10.85 -9.32 -10.13
CA ASN A 23 -11.61 -9.55 -8.90
C ASN A 23 -10.99 -8.79 -7.73
N ALA A 24 -11.61 -7.67 -7.32
CA ALA A 24 -11.38 -6.83 -6.11
C ALA A 24 -9.93 -6.42 -5.78
N SER A 25 -8.99 -6.86 -6.60
CA SER A 25 -7.55 -6.76 -6.47
C SER A 25 -7.03 -5.55 -7.24
N ASP A 26 -7.74 -5.15 -8.29
CA ASP A 26 -7.26 -4.15 -9.22
C ASP A 26 -7.36 -2.76 -8.61
N GLU A 27 -8.51 -2.38 -8.04
CA GLU A 27 -8.69 -1.05 -7.41
C GLU A 27 -7.67 -0.78 -6.29
N HIS A 28 -7.44 -1.75 -5.41
CA HIS A 28 -6.45 -1.61 -4.32
C HIS A 28 -5.01 -1.59 -4.84
N MET A 29 -4.71 -2.36 -5.89
CA MET A 29 -3.38 -2.39 -6.50
C MET A 29 -3.11 -1.17 -7.38
N GLU A 30 -4.12 -0.64 -8.06
CA GLU A 30 -4.12 0.65 -8.73
C GLU A 30 -3.86 1.74 -7.70
N LYS A 31 -4.54 1.71 -6.55
CA LYS A 31 -4.29 2.68 -5.49
C LYS A 31 -2.86 2.61 -4.93
N ALA A 32 -2.35 1.40 -4.70
CA ALA A 32 -0.95 1.22 -4.31
C ALA A 32 0.03 1.71 -5.39
N PHE A 33 -0.34 1.60 -6.66
CA PHE A 33 0.46 2.09 -7.78
C PHE A 33 0.44 3.62 -7.88
N GLU A 34 -0.72 4.26 -7.71
CA GLU A 34 -0.84 5.72 -7.60
C GLU A 34 0.06 6.27 -6.48
N LEU A 35 0.03 5.64 -5.30
CA LEU A 35 0.88 6.01 -4.16
C LEU A 35 2.37 5.84 -4.44
N ALA A 36 2.75 4.82 -5.21
CA ALA A 36 4.14 4.63 -5.64
C ALA A 36 4.57 5.70 -6.67
N GLN A 37 3.67 6.09 -7.58
CA GLN A 37 3.92 7.17 -8.54
C GLN A 37 4.08 8.51 -7.80
N GLU A 38 3.19 8.79 -6.85
CA GLU A 38 3.31 9.97 -6.00
C GLU A 38 4.62 10.00 -5.20
N ALA A 39 5.09 8.87 -4.68
CA ALA A 39 6.39 8.79 -4.03
C ALA A 39 7.51 9.14 -5.02
N LEU A 40 7.46 8.59 -6.23
CA LEU A 40 8.43 8.90 -7.28
C LEU A 40 8.48 10.40 -7.62
N ASP A 41 7.30 11.02 -7.75
CA ASP A 41 7.18 12.45 -8.07
C ASP A 41 7.71 13.35 -6.94
N ASN A 42 7.84 12.81 -5.72
CA ASN A 42 8.40 13.48 -4.55
C ASN A 42 9.87 13.08 -4.27
N ASP A 43 10.56 12.47 -5.24
CA ASP A 43 11.95 12.00 -5.11
C ASP A 43 12.13 10.96 -3.97
N GLU A 44 11.09 10.17 -3.72
CA GLU A 44 11.11 9.07 -2.75
C GLU A 44 11.25 7.72 -3.46
N VAL A 45 11.56 6.67 -2.70
CA VAL A 45 11.54 5.31 -3.23
C VAL A 45 10.10 4.95 -3.66
N PRO A 46 9.86 4.55 -4.92
CA PRO A 46 8.51 4.38 -5.48
C PRO A 46 7.83 3.11 -4.95
N VAL A 47 7.30 3.22 -3.74
CA VAL A 47 6.60 2.15 -3.02
C VAL A 47 5.33 2.72 -2.41
N GLY A 48 4.21 2.09 -2.73
CA GLY A 48 2.91 2.33 -2.12
C GLY A 48 2.40 1.05 -1.43
N CYS A 49 1.64 1.24 -0.36
CA CYS A 49 1.06 0.18 0.44
C CYS A 49 -0.41 0.52 0.77
N VAL A 50 -1.28 -0.49 0.69
CA VAL A 50 -2.70 -0.38 1.04
C VAL A 50 -3.06 -1.56 1.93
N PHE A 51 -3.62 -1.28 3.10
CA PHE A 51 -4.19 -2.27 4.00
C PHE A 51 -5.67 -2.47 3.68
N THR A 52 -6.07 -3.74 3.52
CA THR A 52 -7.47 -4.11 3.28
C THR A 52 -7.93 -5.12 4.32
N TYR A 53 -9.17 -4.98 4.77
CA TYR A 53 -9.82 -5.92 5.68
C TYR A 53 -11.27 -6.12 5.24
N ARG A 54 -11.69 -7.38 5.07
CA ARG A 54 -13.01 -7.77 4.57
C ARG A 54 -13.41 -7.04 3.26
N GLY A 55 -12.44 -6.86 2.36
CA GLY A 55 -12.66 -6.23 1.05
C GLY A 55 -12.73 -4.70 1.05
N LYS A 56 -12.54 -4.06 2.22
CA LYS A 56 -12.51 -2.59 2.35
C LYS A 56 -11.09 -2.12 2.64
N GLN A 57 -10.68 -1.01 2.02
CA GLN A 57 -9.48 -0.29 2.41
C GLN A 57 -9.63 0.25 3.83
N ILE A 58 -8.65 -0.07 4.69
CA ILE A 58 -8.61 0.37 6.09
C ILE A 58 -7.40 1.26 6.41
N GLY A 59 -6.50 1.45 5.46
CA GLY A 59 -5.38 2.39 5.57
C GLY A 59 -4.49 2.33 4.33
N CYS A 60 -3.72 3.39 4.07
CA CYS A 60 -2.82 3.45 2.93
C CYS A 60 -1.62 4.37 3.18
N GLY A 61 -0.54 4.18 2.44
CA GLY A 61 0.68 4.94 2.65
C GLY A 61 1.70 4.79 1.52
N ARG A 62 2.60 5.77 1.44
CA ARG A 62 3.71 5.82 0.48
C ARG A 62 5.02 6.07 1.21
N ASN A 63 6.15 5.78 0.56
CA ASN A 63 7.46 6.06 1.15
C ASN A 63 7.65 7.57 1.40
N ARG A 64 8.17 7.92 2.57
CA ARG A 64 8.38 9.31 2.99
C ARG A 64 9.72 9.54 3.69
N VAL A 65 10.68 8.63 3.50
CA VAL A 65 11.98 8.62 4.20
C VAL A 65 12.77 9.90 3.96
N ASN A 66 12.84 10.36 2.71
CA ASN A 66 13.62 11.54 2.35
C ASN A 66 12.96 12.82 2.90
N CYS A 67 11.63 12.90 2.85
CA CYS A 67 10.89 14.09 3.27
C CYS A 67 10.81 14.24 4.79
N THR A 68 10.69 13.14 5.55
CA THR A 68 10.69 13.17 7.03
C THR A 68 12.08 13.11 7.64
N LYS A 69 13.11 12.76 6.85
CA LYS A 69 14.47 12.46 7.31
C LYS A 69 14.51 11.35 8.37
N ASP A 70 13.50 10.49 8.38
CA ASP A 70 13.37 9.37 9.29
C ASP A 70 13.38 8.07 8.46
N PRO A 71 14.43 7.23 8.62
CA PRO A 71 14.58 5.98 7.86
C PRO A 71 13.49 4.95 8.17
N THR A 72 12.66 5.16 9.19
CA THR A 72 11.55 4.25 9.52
C THR A 72 10.26 4.57 8.77
N THR A 73 10.20 5.69 8.04
CA THR A 73 8.97 6.17 7.39
C THR A 73 8.73 5.50 6.02
N HIS A 74 8.80 4.16 6.02
CA HIS A 74 8.48 3.34 4.86
C HIS A 74 6.98 3.33 4.58
N ALA A 75 6.60 2.95 3.35
CA ALA A 75 5.20 2.89 2.93
C ALA A 75 4.33 2.02 3.86
N GLU A 76 4.84 0.88 4.35
CA GLU A 76 4.08 0.02 5.28
C GLU A 76 3.83 0.70 6.63
N MET A 77 4.82 1.44 7.15
CA MET A 77 4.72 2.14 8.42
C MET A 77 3.76 3.32 8.34
N VAL A 78 3.78 4.06 7.23
CA VAL A 78 2.82 5.14 6.97
C VAL A 78 1.41 4.57 6.86
N ALA A 79 1.24 3.47 6.12
CA ALA A 79 -0.05 2.84 5.95
C ALA A 79 -0.61 2.26 7.26
N LEU A 80 0.26 1.77 8.16
CA LEU A 80 -0.12 1.28 9.47
C LEU A 80 -0.62 2.44 10.36
N ARG A 81 0.10 3.56 10.37
CA ARG A 81 -0.32 4.75 11.12
C ARG A 81 -1.64 5.32 10.60
N SER A 82 -1.80 5.43 9.28
CA SER A 82 -3.09 5.83 8.66
C SER A 82 -4.21 4.86 9.07
N MET A 83 -3.95 3.55 9.11
CA MET A 83 -4.93 2.57 9.56
C MET A 83 -5.34 2.77 11.03
N GLU A 84 -4.38 3.01 11.92
CA GLU A 84 -4.65 3.25 13.35
C GLU A 84 -5.41 4.56 13.58
N GLU A 85 -5.08 5.62 12.83
CA GLU A 85 -5.77 6.93 12.89
C GLU A 85 -7.21 6.85 12.37
N GLU A 86 -7.44 6.14 11.26
CA GLU A 86 -8.76 6.00 10.65
C GLU A 86 -9.65 4.98 11.37
N ASN A 87 -9.06 4.00 12.06
CA ASN A 87 -9.78 2.92 12.74
C ASN A 87 -9.20 2.63 14.13
N PRO A 88 -9.45 3.49 15.14
CA PRO A 88 -8.89 3.33 16.49
C PRO A 88 -9.30 2.02 17.19
N ASN A 89 -10.41 1.39 16.77
CA ASN A 89 -10.91 0.13 17.30
C ASN A 89 -10.50 -1.10 16.46
N ILE A 90 -9.47 -1.00 15.60
CA ILE A 90 -9.04 -2.10 14.71
C ILE A 90 -8.74 -3.41 15.47
N LYS A 91 -8.29 -3.33 16.74
CA LYS A 91 -8.02 -4.49 17.60
C LYS A 91 -9.26 -5.35 17.84
N GLU A 92 -10.45 -4.77 17.84
CA GLU A 92 -11.71 -5.49 18.01
C GLU A 92 -12.12 -6.27 16.74
N LEU A 93 -11.50 -5.98 15.58
CA LEU A 93 -11.78 -6.68 14.31
C LEU A 93 -11.03 -8.00 14.18
N SER A 94 -9.98 -8.25 14.97
CA SER A 94 -9.30 -9.56 15.00
C SER A 94 -9.98 -10.60 15.89
N GLU A 95 -10.85 -10.15 16.80
CA GLU A 95 -11.49 -10.99 17.83
C GLU A 95 -12.93 -11.42 17.47
N ARG A 96 -13.38 -11.17 16.24
CA ARG A 96 -14.70 -11.54 15.70
C ARG A 96 -14.61 -12.26 14.36
#